data_AF-A0AAU5GQ25-F1
#
_entry.id   AF-A0AAU5GQ25-F1
#
_cell.length_a   1.000
_cell.length_b   1.000
_cell.length_c   1.000
_cell.angle_alpha   90.00
_cell.angle_beta   90.00
_cell.angle_gamma   90.00
#
_symmetry.space_group_name_H-M   'P 1'
#
loop_
_entity.id
_entity.type
_entity.pdbx_description
1 polymer ?
#
loop_
_entity_poly.entity_id
_entity_poly.type
_entity_poly.pdbx_seq_one_letter_code
_entity_poly.pdbx_strand_id
1 'polypeptide(L)' 'MDTSPIHLMLLLLLLAVVALFCTFIGAAAGLLARIDGATYATALLRGALAFAGSATLFLALLTFVITAL' A
#
# COMPACT_ATOMS: atom_id res chain seq x y z
N MET A 1 -14.77 20.36 14.54
CA MET A 1 -15.11 19.25 13.62
C MET A 1 -15.32 18.02 14.47
N ASP A 2 -16.57 17.70 14.78
CA ASP A 2 -16.92 16.49 15.53
C ASP A 2 -16.98 15.31 14.56
N THR A 3 -15.82 14.76 14.20
CA THR A 3 -15.76 13.52 13.42
C THR A 3 -16.37 12.40 14.24
N SER A 4 -17.54 11.91 13.81
CA SER A 4 -18.21 10.76 14.43
C SER A 4 -17.21 9.60 14.57
N PRO A 5 -17.17 8.91 15.72
CA PRO A 5 -16.21 7.82 15.97
C PRO A 5 -16.30 6.70 14.94
N ILE A 6 -17.47 6.53 14.31
CA ILE A 6 -17.69 5.56 13.24
C ILE A 6 -16.86 5.92 12.00
N HIS A 7 -16.78 7.21 11.64
CA HIS A 7 -16.00 7.64 10.47
C HIS A 7 -14.50 7.39 10.67
N LEU A 8 -14.00 7.66 11.87
CA LEU A 8 -12.60 7.37 12.22
C LEU A 8 -12.31 5.86 12.17
N MET A 9 -13.23 5.04 12.69
CA MET A 9 -13.08 3.58 12.67
C MET A 9 -13.08 3.01 11.25
N LEU A 10 -13.98 3.48 10.39
CA LEU A 10 -14.02 3.08 8.98
C LEU A 10 -12.76 3.51 8.21
N LEU A 11 -12.23 4.71 8.49
CA LEU A 11 -10.99 5.19 7.89
C LEU A 11 -9.79 4.34 8.31
N LEU A 12 -9.70 3.97 9.60
CA LEU A 12 -8.65 3.07 10.08
C LEU A 12 -8.76 1.68 9.45
N LEU A 13 -9.98 1.14 9.33
CA LEU A 13 -10.21 -0.15 8.66
C LEU A 13 -9.77 -0.10 7.19
N LEU A 14 -10.15 0.97 6.48
CA LEU A 14 -9.72 1.18 5.09
C LEU A 14 -8.20 1.23 4.99
N LEU A 15 -7.55 2.00 5.86
CA LEU A 15 -6.09 2.12 5.88
C LEU A 15 -5.41 0.77 6.15
N ALA A 16 -5.96 -0.03 7.07
CA ALA A 16 -5.44 -1.35 7.37
C ALA A 16 -5.56 -2.31 6.16
N VAL A 17 -6.69 -2.28 5.46
CA VAL A 17 -6.90 -3.07 4.24
C VAL A 17 -5.92 -2.65 3.14
N VAL A 18 -5.79 -1.34 2.89
CA VAL A 18 -4.85 -0.81 1.90
C VAL A 18 -3.40 -1.18 2.23
N ALA A 19 -3.01 -1.05 3.51
CA ALA A 19 -1.68 -1.45 3.95
C ALA A 19 -1.43 -2.94 3.71
N LEU A 20 -2.41 -3.80 4.01
CA LEU A 20 -2.32 -5.24 3.77
C LEU A 20 -2.18 -5.58 2.28
N PHE A 21 -2.94 -4.91 1.41
CA PHE A 21 -2.78 -5.08 -0.04
C PHE A 21 -1.38 -4.66 -0.51
N CYS A 22 -0.89 -3.51 -0.05
CA CYS A 22 0.44 -3.04 -0.40
C CYS A 22 1.53 -4.02 0.06
N THR A 23 1.41 -4.58 1.27
CA THR A 23 2.38 -5.57 1.77
C THR A 23 2.36 -6.85 0.94
N PHE A 24 1.20 -7.34 0.52
CA PHE A 24 1.12 -8.49 -0.40
C PHE A 24 1.77 -8.20 -1.75
N ILE A 25 1.55 -7.01 -2.33
CA ILE A 25 2.16 -6.61 -3.61
C ILE A 25 3.69 -6.54 -3.46
N GLY A 26 4.18 -5.90 -2.38
CA GLY A 26 5.61 -5.82 -2.10
C GLY A 26 6.25 -7.19 -1.86
N ALA A 27 5.59 -8.05 -1.08
CA ALA A 27 6.06 -9.41 -0.82
C ALA A 27 6.10 -10.25 -2.11
N ALA A 28 5.06 -10.19 -2.94
CA ALA A 28 5.01 -10.89 -4.22
C ALA A 28 6.12 -10.41 -5.18
N ALA A 29 6.32 -9.09 -5.29
CA ALA A 29 7.36 -8.52 -6.15
C ALA A 29 8.78 -8.89 -5.66
N GLY A 30 9.02 -8.85 -4.35
CA GLY A 30 10.28 -9.26 -3.77
C GLY A 30 10.55 -10.76 -3.90
N LEU A 31 9.52 -11.59 -3.67
CA LEU A 31 9.61 -13.03 -3.85
C LEU A 31 9.88 -13.38 -5.32
N LEU A 32 9.16 -12.78 -6.26
CA LEU A 32 9.37 -12.98 -7.68
C LEU A 32 10.80 -12.60 -8.07
N ALA A 33 11.28 -11.44 -7.61
CA ALA A 33 12.67 -11.04 -7.84
C ALA A 33 13.69 -12.06 -7.28
N ARG A 34 13.38 -12.71 -6.15
CA ARG A 34 14.24 -13.76 -5.59
C ARG A 34 14.20 -15.04 -6.42
N ILE A 35 13.03 -15.42 -6.91
CA ILE A 35 12.84 -16.55 -7.83
C ILE A 35 13.59 -16.30 -9.14
N ASP A 36 13.61 -15.05 -9.62
CA ASP A 36 14.38 -14.60 -10.80
C ASP A 36 15.91 -14.62 -10.57
N GLY A 37 16.38 -15.04 -9.39
CA GLY A 37 17.80 -15.15 -9.06
C GLY A 37 18.44 -13.86 -8.52
N ALA A 38 17.66 -12.81 -8.25
CA ALA A 38 18.20 -11.58 -7.69
C ALA A 38 18.75 -11.79 -6.27
N THR A 39 19.76 -11.00 -5.88
CA THR A 39 20.30 -11.00 -4.51
C THR A 39 19.24 -10.58 -3.50
N TYR A 40 19.40 -10.95 -2.22
CA TYR A 40 18.46 -10.58 -1.15
C TYR A 40 18.24 -9.06 -1.07
N ALA A 41 19.31 -8.27 -1.20
CA ALA A 41 19.22 -6.80 -1.16
C ALA A 41 18.38 -6.27 -2.33
N THR A 42 18.62 -6.75 -3.55
CA THR A 42 17.87 -6.32 -4.74
C THR A 42 16.42 -6.78 -4.73
N ALA A 43 16.14 -7.98 -4.20
CA ALA A 43 14.79 -8.49 -4.04
C ALA A 43 13.99 -7.65 -3.02
N LEU A 44 14.64 -7.29 -1.89
CA LEU A 44 14.04 -6.42 -0.88
C LEU A 44 13.75 -5.02 -1.43
N LEU A 45 14.69 -4.43 -2.18
CA LEU A 45 14.48 -3.13 -2.83
C LEU A 45 13.33 -3.16 -3.82
N ARG A 46 13.22 -4.19 -4.67
CA ARG A 46 12.09 -4.31 -5.61
C ARG A 46 10.76 -4.47 -4.90
N GLY A 47 10.72 -5.25 -3.82
CA GLY A 47 9.52 -5.37 -2.98
C GLY A 47 9.14 -4.05 -2.30
N ALA A 48 10.11 -3.33 -1.75
CA ALA A 48 9.90 -2.03 -1.12
C ALA A 48 9.39 -0.97 -2.12
N LEU A 49 9.93 -0.95 -3.34
CA LEU A 49 9.47 -0.05 -4.40
C LEU A 49 8.04 -0.38 -4.84
N ALA A 50 7.70 -1.66 -4.97
CA ALA A 50 6.35 -2.09 -5.32
C ALA A 50 5.33 -1.73 -4.21
N PHE A 51 5.71 -1.91 -2.94
CA PHE A 51 4.92 -1.45 -1.80
C PHE A 51 4.71 0.07 -1.82
N ALA A 52 5.79 0.84 -1.93
CA ALA A 52 5.74 2.29 -1.91
C ALA A 52 4.92 2.85 -3.07
N GLY A 53 5.13 2.34 -4.29
CA GLY A 53 4.36 2.74 -5.47
C GLY A 53 2.87 2.45 -5.32
N SER A 54 2.51 1.29 -4.78
CA SER A 54 1.10 0.93 -4.52
C SER A 54 0.48 1.86 -3.48
N ALA A 55 1.18 2.14 -2.38
CA ALA A 55 0.72 3.05 -1.33
C ALA A 55 0.52 4.48 -1.87
N THR A 56 1.43 4.98 -2.71
CA THR A 56 1.29 6.28 -3.35
C THR A 56 0.08 6.33 -4.28
N LEU A 57 -0.16 5.27 -5.06
CA LEU A 57 -1.33 5.19 -5.94
C LEU A 57 -2.63 5.24 -5.13
N PHE A 58 -2.75 4.43 -4.07
CA PHE A 58 -3.93 4.44 -3.21
C PHE A 58 -4.15 5.80 -2.54
N LEU A 59 -3.08 6.46 -2.08
CA LEU A 59 -3.17 7.80 -1.51
C LEU A 59 -3.65 8.81 -2.55
N ALA A 60 -3.10 8.78 -3.77
CA ALA A 60 -3.51 9.67 -4.85
C ALA A 60 -4.99 9.46 -5.22
N LEU A 61 -5.45 8.22 -5.29
CA LEU A 61 -6.87 7.90 -5.53
C LEU A 61 -7.76 8.41 -4.40
N LEU A 62 -7.35 8.22 -3.14
CA LEU A 62 -8.10 8.73 -2.00
C LEU A 62 -8.21 10.26 -2.04
N THR A 63 -7.10 10.96 -2.29
CA THR A 63 -7.08 12.42 -2.46
C THR A 63 -7.97 12.87 -3.62
N PHE A 64 -7.91 12.17 -4.75
CA PHE A 64 -8.77 12.46 -5.91
C PHE A 64 -10.25 12.31 -5.56
N VAL A 65 -10.64 11.20 -4.93
CA VAL A 65 -12.03 10.96 -4.52
C VAL A 65 -12.52 12.00 -3.53
N ILE A 66 -11.70 12.37 -2.53
CA ILE A 66 -12.06 13.41 -1.55
C ILE A 66 -12.21 14.79 -2.21
N THR A 67 -11.40 15.09 -3.23
CA THR A 67 -11.41 16.40 -3.89
C THR A 67 -12.50 16.51 -4.97
N ALA A 68 -12.87 15.39 -5.59
CA ALA A 68 -13.87 15.32 -6.65
C ALA A 68 -15.31 15.24 -6.14
N LEU A 69 -15.51 14.93 -4.84
CA LEU A 69 -16.80 14.86 -4.17
C LEU A 69 -17.17 16.23 -3.57
#